data_AF-A0A7X9TAL9-F1
#
_entry.id   AF-A0A7X9TAL9-F1
#
_cell.length_a   1.000
_cell.length_b   1.000
_cell.length_c   1.000
_cell.angle_alpha   90.00
_cell.angle_beta   90.00
_cell.angle_gamma   90.00
#
_symmetry.space_group_name_H-M   'P 1'
#
loop_
_entity.id
_entity.type
_entity.pdbx_description
1 polymer ?
#
loop_
_entity_poly.entity_id
_entity_poly.type
_entity_poly.pdbx_seq_one_letter_code
_entity_poly.pdbx_strand_id
1 'polypeptide(L)'
;MAQLMDIQRVEIGPENLTARVRMADGAPLMTSEDLQGTTRVYRLLPHIIEHACLGDAGDTFKACMGNTELAHLLEHVTVELLAQTDIAGDITSGRTFPIEGDPRSFDVEISCKDDVLTVAALLSAVWILDWAYTDGGDPVPDVDATVDGLRNLVASLGDEPGTSYKEKVKGEILADVQREYQEALAMREQEIAQREEEIEVARSEAEAAARERAEQRARERARLEEERRRAEEEARAAQEAARQEAERARREQEEAAEAARRAEEDRLFEEVAREAERRTTVLMPDEGRESPEAVQASRDLPDAAVIEWQPKGVAPAPQAEPEPDTEPEPEPDVEPEPDTEPDATPGAPDAGEKDAAPAPHPAPNDEPAPEPEARYAAPWEDEPGQPASPADAEPLPDAANTSESEGHIPGPQRVR
;
A
#
# COMPACT_ATOMS: atom_id res chain seq x y z
N MET A 1 -16.56 -4.61 -65.89
CA MET A 1 -15.29 -5.16 -65.37
C MET A 1 -15.68 -6.12 -64.26
N ALA A 2 -15.22 -7.37 -64.33
CA ALA A 2 -15.44 -8.32 -63.26
C ALA A 2 -14.43 -7.99 -62.16
N GLN A 3 -14.91 -7.68 -60.96
CA GLN A 3 -14.07 -7.29 -59.84
C GLN A 3 -13.30 -8.51 -59.34
N LEU A 4 -11.97 -8.45 -59.29
CA LEU A 4 -11.07 -9.53 -58.86
C LEU A 4 -11.29 -9.91 -57.39
N MET A 5 -11.47 -8.91 -56.53
CA MET A 5 -11.55 -9.06 -55.07
C MET A 5 -12.72 -8.26 -54.51
N ASP A 6 -13.55 -8.90 -53.68
CA ASP A 6 -14.67 -8.28 -52.98
C ASP A 6 -14.36 -8.10 -51.50
N ILE A 7 -14.50 -6.88 -50.98
CA ILE A 7 -14.36 -6.60 -49.55
C ILE A 7 -15.73 -6.83 -48.90
N GLN A 8 -15.87 -7.95 -48.19
CA GLN A 8 -17.13 -8.36 -47.57
C GLN A 8 -17.44 -7.58 -46.30
N ARG A 9 -16.40 -7.24 -45.52
CA ARG A 9 -16.50 -6.51 -44.26
C ARG A 9 -15.18 -5.82 -43.94
N VAL A 10 -15.27 -4.69 -43.25
CA VAL A 10 -14.14 -4.02 -42.62
C VAL A 10 -14.44 -3.86 -41.13
N GLU A 11 -13.47 -4.21 -40.29
CA GLU A 11 -13.48 -4.02 -38.85
C GLU A 11 -12.33 -3.08 -38.47
N ILE A 12 -12.63 -2.03 -37.72
CA ILE A 12 -11.62 -1.05 -37.26
C ILE A 12 -11.39 -1.32 -35.77
N GLY A 13 -10.20 -1.86 -35.47
CA GLY A 13 -9.72 -2.09 -34.12
C GLY A 13 -8.97 -0.89 -33.56
N PRO A 14 -8.45 -0.98 -32.32
CA PRO A 14 -7.70 0.10 -31.69
C PRO A 14 -6.31 0.33 -32.33
N GLU A 15 -5.70 -0.72 -32.89
CA GLU A 15 -4.35 -0.67 -33.48
C GLU A 15 -4.33 -1.10 -34.96
N ASN A 16 -5.30 -1.91 -35.36
CA ASN A 16 -5.32 -2.57 -36.67
C ASN A 16 -6.69 -2.47 -37.31
N LEU A 17 -6.70 -2.40 -38.64
CA LEU A 17 -7.88 -2.60 -39.46
C LEU A 17 -7.85 -4.04 -40.01
N THR A 18 -8.99 -4.73 -39.95
CA THR A 18 -9.13 -6.07 -40.55
C THR A 18 -10.20 -6.03 -41.65
N ALA A 19 -9.81 -6.40 -42.86
CA ALA A 19 -10.71 -6.50 -44.00
C ALA A 19 -10.91 -7.97 -44.40
N ARG A 20 -12.16 -8.41 -44.45
CA ARG A 20 -12.50 -9.71 -45.03
C ARG A 20 -12.61 -9.57 -46.54
N VAL A 21 -11.70 -10.21 -47.26
CA VAL A 21 -11.59 -10.15 -48.72
C VAL A 21 -11.92 -11.51 -49.31
N ARG A 22 -12.82 -11.54 -50.30
CA ARG A 22 -13.15 -12.74 -51.07
C ARG A 22 -12.69 -12.58 -52.52
N MET A 23 -11.93 -13.56 -53.00
CA MET A 23 -11.53 -13.65 -54.41
C MET A 23 -12.72 -14.04 -55.28
N ALA A 24 -12.90 -13.38 -56.43
CA ALA A 24 -14.00 -13.64 -57.36
C ALA A 24 -13.91 -14.99 -58.05
N ASP A 25 -15.04 -15.63 -58.32
CA ASP A 25 -15.08 -16.96 -58.93
C ASP A 25 -14.34 -16.99 -60.27
N GLY A 26 -13.29 -17.81 -60.37
CA GLY A 26 -12.42 -17.92 -61.54
C GLY A 26 -11.20 -16.98 -61.54
N ALA A 27 -11.09 -16.06 -60.59
CA ALA A 27 -9.85 -15.31 -60.36
C ALA A 27 -8.72 -16.24 -59.87
N PRO A 28 -7.45 -15.95 -60.17
CA PRO A 28 -6.33 -16.65 -59.54
C PRO A 28 -6.40 -16.56 -58.01
N LEU A 29 -5.98 -17.61 -57.32
CA LEU A 29 -5.78 -17.59 -55.86
C LEU A 29 -4.33 -17.35 -55.48
N MET A 30 -3.40 -17.78 -56.34
CA MET A 30 -1.96 -17.68 -56.13
C MET A 30 -1.31 -16.77 -57.18
N THR A 31 -0.25 -16.06 -56.80
CA THR A 31 0.54 -15.23 -57.73
C THR A 31 1.20 -16.04 -58.85
N SER A 32 1.40 -17.35 -58.66
CA SER A 32 1.96 -18.27 -59.64
C SER A 32 0.99 -18.66 -60.77
N GLU A 33 -0.32 -18.50 -60.55
CA GLU A 33 -1.36 -18.82 -61.53
C GLU A 33 -1.48 -17.76 -62.64
N ASP A 34 -1.04 -16.52 -62.37
CA ASP A 34 -0.85 -15.47 -63.38
C ASP A 34 0.42 -14.66 -63.13
N LEU A 35 1.53 -15.13 -63.71
CA LEU A 35 2.82 -14.46 -63.64
C LEU A 35 2.85 -13.11 -64.39
N GLN A 36 1.95 -12.89 -65.35
CA GLN A 36 1.88 -11.60 -66.04
C GLN A 36 1.29 -10.53 -65.12
N GLY A 37 0.21 -10.86 -64.42
CA GLY A 37 -0.37 -10.01 -63.37
C GLY A 37 0.66 -9.69 -62.28
N THR A 38 1.32 -10.72 -61.74
CA THR A 38 2.39 -10.55 -60.73
C THR A 38 3.53 -9.64 -61.23
N THR A 39 3.93 -9.79 -62.49
CA THR A 39 4.98 -8.93 -63.11
C THR A 39 4.52 -7.49 -63.26
N ARG A 40 3.23 -7.23 -63.56
CA ARG A 40 2.69 -5.87 -63.65
C ARG A 40 2.71 -5.18 -62.29
N VAL A 41 2.36 -5.88 -61.22
CA VAL A 41 2.46 -5.36 -59.85
C VAL A 41 3.90 -4.98 -59.52
N TYR A 42 4.86 -5.87 -59.78
CA TYR A 42 6.28 -5.58 -59.57
C TYR A 42 6.77 -4.35 -60.34
N ARG A 43 6.27 -4.12 -61.56
CA ARG A 43 6.65 -2.95 -62.36
C ARG A 43 6.10 -1.64 -61.81
N LEU A 44 4.91 -1.67 -61.20
CA LEU A 44 4.33 -0.50 -60.56
C LEU A 44 4.96 -0.22 -59.19
N LEU A 45 5.24 -1.28 -58.43
CA LEU A 45 5.65 -1.23 -57.03
C LEU A 45 6.94 -2.04 -56.83
N PRO A 46 8.09 -1.57 -57.35
CA PRO A 46 9.32 -2.37 -57.37
C PRO A 46 9.91 -2.61 -55.98
N HIS A 47 9.69 -1.71 -55.01
CA HIS A 47 10.22 -1.84 -53.65
C HIS A 47 9.46 -2.86 -52.79
N ILE A 48 8.31 -3.38 -53.26
CA ILE A 48 7.51 -4.38 -52.55
C ILE A 48 8.31 -5.63 -52.19
N ILE A 49 9.34 -5.96 -52.99
CA ILE A 49 10.21 -7.12 -52.77
C ILE A 49 11.12 -6.96 -51.54
N GLU A 50 11.33 -5.72 -51.08
CA GLU A 50 12.20 -5.37 -49.95
C GLU A 50 11.46 -5.42 -48.61
N HIS A 51 10.13 -5.54 -48.64
CA HIS A 51 9.31 -5.70 -47.44
C HIS A 51 9.74 -6.95 -46.66
N ALA A 52 9.91 -6.79 -45.35
CA ALA A 52 10.08 -7.92 -44.45
C ALA A 52 8.80 -8.77 -44.46
N CYS A 53 8.95 -10.07 -44.69
CA CYS A 53 7.85 -11.03 -44.70
C CYS A 53 8.29 -12.23 -43.88
N LEU A 54 7.63 -12.50 -42.75
CA LEU A 54 8.06 -13.55 -41.80
C LEU A 54 7.19 -14.82 -41.88
N GLY A 55 6.17 -14.83 -42.75
CA GLY A 55 5.18 -15.91 -42.85
C GLY A 55 5.53 -17.01 -43.85
N ASP A 56 6.36 -16.71 -44.86
CA ASP A 56 6.53 -17.57 -46.04
C ASP A 56 8.00 -18.03 -46.26
N ALA A 57 8.44 -18.09 -47.52
CA ALA A 57 9.62 -18.77 -48.01
C ALA A 57 10.98 -18.10 -47.70
N GLY A 58 11.01 -17.00 -46.92
CA GLY A 58 12.23 -16.30 -46.52
C GLY A 58 11.92 -14.95 -45.85
N ASP A 59 12.97 -14.20 -45.48
CA ASP A 59 12.85 -12.98 -44.66
C ASP A 59 12.26 -11.75 -45.38
N THR A 60 12.10 -11.81 -46.70
CA THR A 60 11.59 -10.72 -47.53
C THR A 60 10.50 -11.21 -48.46
N PHE A 61 9.58 -10.33 -48.84
CA PHE A 61 8.48 -10.67 -49.76
C PHE A 61 8.99 -11.17 -51.10
N LYS A 62 10.20 -10.78 -51.53
CA LYS A 62 10.89 -11.35 -52.70
C LYS A 62 10.89 -12.87 -52.72
N ALA A 63 11.05 -13.51 -51.56
CA ALA A 63 11.18 -14.96 -51.45
C ALA A 63 9.87 -15.68 -51.80
N CYS A 64 8.71 -15.08 -51.52
CA CYS A 64 7.40 -15.69 -51.75
C CYS A 64 6.59 -15.06 -52.88
N MET A 65 6.95 -13.87 -53.37
CA MET A 65 6.17 -13.13 -54.38
C MET A 65 5.80 -13.96 -55.62
N GLY A 66 6.68 -14.87 -56.06
CA GLY A 66 6.41 -15.73 -57.22
C GLY A 66 5.40 -16.85 -56.99
N ASN A 67 5.07 -17.17 -55.73
CA ASN A 67 4.09 -18.18 -55.35
C ASN A 67 3.58 -17.95 -53.92
N THR A 68 2.66 -17.00 -53.77
CA THR A 68 1.96 -16.67 -52.52
C THR A 68 0.49 -16.35 -52.83
N GLU A 69 -0.38 -16.31 -51.83
CA GLU A 69 -1.79 -15.99 -52.00
C GLU A 69 -1.98 -14.56 -52.53
N LEU A 70 -2.95 -14.33 -53.41
CA LEU A 70 -3.28 -12.97 -53.86
C LEU A 70 -3.71 -12.06 -52.70
N ALA A 71 -4.29 -12.62 -51.63
CA ALA A 71 -4.63 -11.87 -50.42
C ALA A 71 -3.36 -11.37 -49.69
N HIS A 72 -2.30 -12.17 -49.66
CA HIS A 72 -1.02 -11.78 -49.08
C HIS A 72 -0.30 -10.75 -49.97
N LEU A 73 -0.44 -10.86 -51.31
CA LEU A 73 0.00 -9.78 -52.19
C LEU A 73 -0.77 -8.48 -51.95
N LEU A 74 -2.09 -8.54 -51.74
CA LEU A 74 -2.91 -7.37 -51.40
C LEU A 74 -2.42 -6.67 -50.13
N GLU A 75 -2.08 -7.46 -49.10
CA GLU A 75 -1.46 -6.95 -47.87
C GLU A 75 -0.21 -6.14 -48.18
N HIS A 76 0.76 -6.72 -48.89
CA HIS A 76 2.02 -6.05 -49.20
C HIS A 76 1.87 -4.85 -50.15
N VAL A 77 0.93 -4.90 -51.10
CA VAL A 77 0.61 -3.72 -51.95
C VAL A 77 0.02 -2.60 -51.09
N THR A 78 -0.82 -2.92 -50.12
CA THR A 78 -1.37 -1.94 -49.18
C THR A 78 -0.24 -1.33 -48.32
N VAL A 79 0.63 -2.16 -47.77
CA VAL A 79 1.80 -1.71 -46.98
C VAL A 79 2.74 -0.84 -47.80
N GLU A 80 2.96 -1.15 -49.08
CA GLU A 80 3.82 -0.37 -49.99
C GLU A 80 3.24 1.03 -50.19
N LEU A 81 1.94 1.12 -50.50
CA LEU A 81 1.27 2.41 -50.68
C LEU A 81 1.33 3.25 -49.39
N LEU A 82 1.15 2.62 -48.23
CA LEU A 82 1.26 3.29 -46.93
C LEU A 82 2.68 3.78 -46.68
N ALA A 83 3.69 2.94 -46.92
CA ALA A 83 5.10 3.28 -46.73
C ALA A 83 5.51 4.48 -47.59
N GLN A 84 5.00 4.57 -48.82
CA GLN A 84 5.28 5.69 -49.71
C GLN A 84 4.59 7.00 -49.31
N THR A 85 3.62 7.00 -48.37
CA THR A 85 2.90 8.22 -47.97
C THR A 85 3.67 9.10 -46.98
N ASP A 86 4.66 8.57 -46.27
CA ASP A 86 5.40 9.19 -45.15
C ASP A 86 4.53 9.65 -43.95
N ILE A 87 3.21 9.41 -43.98
CA ILE A 87 2.25 9.82 -42.93
C ILE A 87 1.60 8.63 -42.22
N ALA A 88 1.88 7.40 -42.65
CA ALA A 88 1.36 6.18 -42.05
C ALA A 88 1.97 5.83 -40.67
N GLY A 89 3.04 6.53 -40.26
CA GLY A 89 3.79 6.30 -39.02
C GLY A 89 5.11 5.53 -39.24
N ASP A 90 5.78 5.18 -38.14
CA ASP A 90 7.14 4.63 -38.18
C ASP A 90 7.21 3.18 -38.69
N ILE A 91 6.17 2.37 -38.46
CA ILE A 91 6.11 0.97 -38.88
C ILE A 91 4.68 0.64 -39.31
N THR A 92 4.51 0.27 -40.57
CA THR A 92 3.29 -0.39 -41.07
C THR A 92 3.57 -1.88 -41.25
N SER A 93 2.61 -2.71 -40.83
CA SER A 93 2.71 -4.16 -40.96
C SER A 93 1.37 -4.76 -41.30
N GLY A 94 1.36 -5.88 -41.99
CA GLY A 94 0.14 -6.62 -42.27
C GLY A 94 0.20 -8.05 -41.77
N ARG A 95 -0.98 -8.70 -41.78
CA ARG A 95 -1.14 -10.14 -41.59
C ARG A 95 -2.30 -10.65 -42.43
N THR A 96 -2.11 -11.78 -43.09
CA THR A 96 -3.14 -12.43 -43.89
C THR A 96 -3.52 -13.78 -43.29
N PHE A 97 -4.81 -14.01 -43.10
CA PHE A 97 -5.36 -15.23 -42.52
C PHE A 97 -6.40 -15.87 -43.46
N PRO A 98 -6.28 -17.15 -43.84
CA PRO A 98 -7.33 -17.83 -44.57
C PRO A 98 -8.57 -18.06 -43.69
N ILE A 99 -9.76 -17.99 -44.29
CA ILE A 99 -11.02 -18.29 -43.59
C ILE A 99 -11.31 -19.79 -43.64
N GLU A 100 -11.50 -20.38 -42.46
CA GLU A 100 -11.91 -21.78 -42.35
C GLU A 100 -13.28 -22.00 -43.02
N GLY A 101 -13.34 -22.98 -43.92
CA GLY A 101 -14.56 -23.34 -44.64
C GLY A 101 -14.83 -22.54 -45.92
N ASP A 102 -14.02 -21.52 -46.24
CA ASP A 102 -14.12 -20.77 -47.50
C ASP A 102 -12.73 -20.51 -48.11
N PRO A 103 -12.25 -21.35 -49.05
CA PRO A 103 -10.88 -21.31 -49.56
C PRO A 103 -10.57 -20.08 -50.41
N ARG A 104 -11.56 -19.21 -50.67
CA ARG A 104 -11.39 -17.98 -51.46
C ARG A 104 -11.49 -16.73 -50.60
N SER A 105 -11.71 -16.86 -49.29
CA SER A 105 -11.86 -15.75 -48.38
C SER A 105 -10.70 -15.69 -47.40
N PHE A 106 -10.24 -14.46 -47.13
CA PHE A 106 -9.11 -14.16 -46.27
C PHE A 106 -9.45 -12.95 -45.40
N ASP A 107 -8.98 -12.94 -44.16
CA ASP A 107 -8.91 -11.73 -43.34
C ASP A 107 -7.52 -11.11 -43.54
N VAL A 108 -7.48 -9.90 -44.08
CA VAL A 108 -6.27 -9.08 -44.26
C VAL A 108 -6.27 -8.01 -43.20
N GLU A 109 -5.37 -8.14 -42.24
CA GLU A 109 -5.13 -7.20 -41.16
C GLU A 109 -4.00 -6.24 -41.53
N ILE A 110 -4.21 -4.93 -41.35
CA ILE A 110 -3.22 -3.88 -41.60
C ILE A 110 -3.11 -3.02 -40.35
N SER A 111 -1.89 -2.90 -39.82
CA SER A 111 -1.56 -2.00 -38.72
C SER A 111 -1.10 -0.67 -39.26
N CYS A 112 -1.82 0.39 -38.92
CA CYS A 112 -1.52 1.77 -39.28
C CYS A 112 -2.33 2.71 -38.38
N LYS A 113 -1.74 3.85 -38.05
CA LYS A 113 -2.31 4.81 -37.09
C LYS A 113 -3.54 5.55 -37.59
N ASP A 114 -3.67 5.70 -38.91
CA ASP A 114 -4.74 6.47 -39.54
C ASP A 114 -5.70 5.55 -40.30
N ASP A 115 -6.91 5.39 -39.77
CA ASP A 115 -7.92 4.49 -40.34
C ASP A 115 -8.33 4.90 -41.75
N VAL A 116 -8.45 6.20 -42.02
CA VAL A 116 -8.88 6.70 -43.34
C VAL A 116 -7.79 6.42 -44.36
N LEU A 117 -6.54 6.70 -44.00
CA LEU A 117 -5.39 6.40 -44.84
C LEU A 117 -5.32 4.90 -45.15
N THR A 118 -5.53 4.06 -44.15
CA THR A 118 -5.46 2.60 -44.25
C THR A 118 -6.56 2.05 -45.17
N VAL A 119 -7.80 2.48 -44.97
CA VAL A 119 -8.93 2.09 -45.84
C VAL A 119 -8.69 2.55 -47.27
N ALA A 120 -8.24 3.80 -47.46
CA ALA A 120 -8.02 4.35 -48.78
C ALA A 120 -6.85 3.66 -49.52
N ALA A 121 -5.77 3.33 -48.80
CA ALA A 121 -4.66 2.55 -49.34
C ALA A 121 -5.09 1.13 -49.71
N LEU A 122 -5.86 0.45 -48.85
CA LEU A 122 -6.40 -0.89 -49.14
C LEU A 122 -7.29 -0.90 -50.39
N LEU A 123 -8.19 0.08 -50.53
CA LEU A 123 -9.05 0.19 -51.72
C LEU A 123 -8.23 0.50 -52.99
N SER A 124 -7.19 1.31 -52.86
CA SER A 124 -6.26 1.60 -53.96
C SER A 124 -5.47 0.35 -54.35
N ALA A 125 -5.03 -0.45 -53.38
CA ALA A 125 -4.37 -1.73 -53.59
C ALA A 125 -5.29 -2.73 -54.31
N VAL A 126 -6.55 -2.86 -53.89
CA VAL A 126 -7.55 -3.68 -54.59
C VAL A 126 -7.70 -3.25 -56.05
N TRP A 127 -7.76 -1.95 -56.31
CA TRP A 127 -7.87 -1.44 -57.68
C TRP A 127 -6.61 -1.72 -58.53
N ILE A 128 -5.41 -1.57 -57.97
CA ILE A 128 -4.15 -1.91 -58.64
C ILE A 128 -4.11 -3.41 -59.00
N LEU A 129 -4.54 -4.27 -58.08
CA LEU A 129 -4.58 -5.72 -58.33
C LEU A 129 -5.66 -6.09 -59.35
N ASP A 130 -6.85 -5.49 -59.28
CA ASP A 130 -7.90 -5.67 -60.30
C ASP A 130 -7.40 -5.32 -61.70
N TRP A 131 -6.71 -4.19 -61.83
CA TRP A 131 -6.05 -3.80 -63.08
C TRP A 131 -4.99 -4.82 -63.52
N ALA A 132 -4.10 -5.23 -62.61
CA ALA A 132 -2.97 -6.11 -62.93
C ALA A 132 -3.41 -7.49 -63.42
N TYR A 133 -4.45 -8.09 -62.82
CA TYR A 133 -4.89 -9.47 -63.08
C TYR A 133 -6.07 -9.60 -64.06
N THR A 134 -6.65 -8.51 -64.57
CA THR A 134 -7.79 -8.56 -65.52
C THR A 134 -7.38 -8.37 -66.99
N ASP A 135 -6.36 -7.54 -67.27
CA ASP A 135 -5.69 -7.38 -68.58
C ASP A 135 -4.60 -6.30 -68.57
N GLY A 136 -4.55 -5.48 -67.51
CA GLY A 136 -3.74 -4.28 -67.35
C GLY A 136 -3.75 -3.35 -68.56
N GLY A 137 -4.94 -3.08 -69.09
CA GLY A 137 -5.16 -2.10 -70.16
C GLY A 137 -4.99 -0.64 -69.71
N ASP A 138 -5.29 0.30 -70.60
CA ASP A 138 -5.26 1.72 -70.25
C ASP A 138 -6.55 2.15 -69.51
N PRO A 139 -6.46 3.05 -68.51
CA PRO A 139 -5.24 3.69 -68.01
C PRO A 139 -4.45 2.79 -67.05
N VAL A 140 -3.11 2.86 -67.15
CA VAL A 140 -2.19 2.26 -66.19
C VAL A 140 -2.26 3.03 -64.85
N PRO A 141 -2.27 2.34 -63.69
CA PRO A 141 -2.15 2.97 -62.38
C PRO A 141 -0.94 3.88 -62.27
N ASP A 142 -1.17 5.10 -61.81
CA ASP A 142 -0.13 6.06 -61.43
C ASP A 142 0.02 6.01 -59.91
N VAL A 143 1.08 5.34 -59.45
CA VAL A 143 1.34 5.12 -58.01
C VAL A 143 1.63 6.44 -57.31
N ASP A 144 2.44 7.32 -57.91
CA ASP A 144 2.78 8.62 -57.33
C ASP A 144 1.51 9.47 -57.15
N ALA A 145 0.65 9.53 -58.19
CA ALA A 145 -0.62 10.24 -58.10
C ALA A 145 -1.58 9.60 -57.08
N THR A 146 -1.54 8.28 -56.92
CA THR A 146 -2.33 7.57 -55.90
C THR A 146 -1.88 7.96 -54.50
N VAL A 147 -0.57 7.90 -54.23
CA VAL A 147 0.04 8.28 -52.94
C VAL A 147 -0.22 9.74 -52.62
N ASP A 148 -0.10 10.65 -53.60
CA ASP A 148 -0.44 12.06 -53.42
C ASP A 148 -1.94 12.26 -53.15
N GLY A 149 -2.80 11.48 -53.80
CA GLY A 149 -4.24 11.44 -53.52
C GLY A 149 -4.53 11.04 -52.08
N LEU A 150 -3.84 10.01 -51.56
CA LEU A 150 -3.96 9.54 -50.18
C LEU A 150 -3.53 10.63 -49.18
N ARG A 151 -2.37 11.27 -49.40
CA ARG A 151 -1.89 12.39 -48.57
C ARG A 151 -2.90 13.54 -48.55
N ASN A 152 -3.43 13.92 -49.72
CA ASN A 152 -4.40 14.99 -49.84
C ASN A 152 -5.74 14.66 -49.18
N LEU A 153 -6.17 13.40 -49.24
CA LEU A 153 -7.38 12.93 -48.55
C LEU A 153 -7.26 13.15 -47.05
N VAL A 154 -6.18 12.66 -46.43
CA VAL A 154 -5.93 12.83 -44.98
C VAL A 154 -5.83 14.31 -44.62
N ALA A 155 -5.04 15.08 -45.38
CA ALA A 155 -4.89 16.52 -45.15
C ALA A 155 -6.22 17.28 -45.24
N SER A 156 -7.15 16.84 -46.09
CA SER A 156 -8.46 17.49 -46.25
C SER A 156 -9.40 17.29 -45.05
N LEU A 157 -9.22 16.22 -44.28
CA LEU A 157 -10.02 15.94 -43.09
C LEU A 157 -9.57 16.78 -41.88
N GLY A 158 -8.28 17.07 -41.81
CA GLY A 158 -7.65 17.77 -40.69
C GLY A 158 -7.78 17.01 -39.36
N ASP A 159 -7.30 17.63 -38.29
CA ASP A 159 -7.28 17.01 -36.95
C ASP A 159 -8.55 17.28 -36.12
N GLU A 160 -9.44 18.15 -36.59
CA GLU A 160 -10.63 18.58 -35.83
C GLU A 160 -11.56 17.41 -35.45
N PRO A 161 -11.89 16.46 -36.35
CA PRO A 161 -12.79 15.35 -36.00
C PRO A 161 -12.21 14.46 -34.90
N GLY A 162 -10.91 14.15 -35.00
CA GLY A 162 -10.19 13.32 -34.03
C GLY A 162 -10.06 14.01 -32.67
N THR A 163 -9.70 15.30 -32.68
CA THR A 163 -9.57 16.11 -31.45
C THR A 163 -10.90 16.26 -30.74
N SER A 164 -11.96 16.61 -31.47
CA SER A 164 -13.31 16.78 -30.92
C SER A 164 -13.84 15.48 -30.29
N TYR A 165 -13.62 14.34 -30.95
CA TYR A 165 -13.98 13.04 -30.38
C TYR A 165 -13.20 12.73 -29.10
N LYS A 166 -11.88 12.94 -29.09
CA LYS A 166 -11.03 12.74 -27.90
C LYS A 166 -11.46 13.62 -26.73
N GLU A 167 -11.75 14.89 -26.98
CA GLU A 167 -12.23 15.82 -25.96
C GLU A 167 -13.59 15.40 -25.40
N LYS A 168 -14.50 14.97 -26.26
CA LYS A 168 -15.81 14.45 -25.85
C LYS A 168 -15.68 13.22 -24.95
N VAL A 169 -14.94 12.21 -25.40
CA VAL A 169 -14.72 10.96 -24.64
C VAL A 169 -14.01 11.26 -23.32
N LYS A 170 -12.99 12.12 -23.32
CA LYS A 170 -12.31 12.56 -22.10
C LYS A 170 -13.28 13.25 -21.14
N GLY A 171 -14.17 14.10 -21.65
CA GLY A 171 -15.20 14.76 -20.85
C GLY A 171 -16.19 13.77 -20.24
N GLU A 172 -16.64 12.76 -21.01
CA GLU A 172 -17.53 11.71 -20.53
C GLU A 172 -16.87 10.87 -19.42
N ILE A 173 -15.63 10.41 -19.64
CA ILE A 173 -14.88 9.64 -18.63
C ILE A 173 -14.67 10.47 -17.36
N LEU A 174 -14.29 11.74 -17.49
CA LEU A 174 -14.07 12.62 -16.35
C LEU A 174 -15.38 12.83 -15.55
N ALA A 175 -16.51 12.97 -16.24
CA ALA A 175 -17.82 13.11 -15.61
C ALA A 175 -18.22 11.84 -14.84
N ASP A 176 -17.93 10.66 -15.38
CA ASP A 176 -18.21 9.38 -14.71
C ASP A 176 -17.32 9.19 -13.48
N VAL A 177 -16.01 9.43 -13.60
CA VAL A 177 -15.07 9.39 -12.47
C VAL A 177 -15.49 10.38 -11.38
N GLN A 178 -15.89 11.60 -11.76
CA GLN A 178 -16.34 12.59 -10.79
C GLN A 178 -17.61 12.13 -10.06
N ARG A 179 -18.54 11.50 -10.77
CA ARG A 179 -19.77 10.98 -10.17
C ARG A 179 -19.47 9.89 -9.15
N GLU A 180 -18.66 8.90 -9.50
CA GLU A 180 -18.23 7.84 -8.59
C GLU A 180 -17.53 8.41 -7.35
N TYR A 181 -16.66 9.41 -7.56
CA TYR A 181 -15.99 10.10 -6.47
C TYR A 181 -16.97 10.81 -5.52
N GLN A 182 -17.98 11.51 -6.05
CA GLN A 182 -19.00 12.17 -5.23
C GLN A 182 -19.87 11.16 -4.47
N GLU A 183 -20.24 10.04 -5.09
CA GLU A 183 -20.98 8.97 -4.43
C GLU A 183 -20.16 8.34 -3.29
N ALA A 184 -18.87 8.08 -3.52
CA ALA A 184 -17.97 7.57 -2.50
C ALA A 184 -17.77 8.55 -1.33
N LEU A 185 -17.67 9.86 -1.62
CA LEU A 185 -17.62 10.90 -0.59
C LEU A 185 -18.90 10.92 0.25
N ALA A 186 -20.06 10.91 -0.39
CA ALA A 186 -21.35 10.94 0.33
C ALA A 186 -21.54 9.71 1.22
N MET A 187 -21.14 8.52 0.77
CA MET A 187 -21.16 7.31 1.60
C MET A 187 -20.22 7.46 2.82
N ARG A 188 -19.03 8.02 2.62
CA ARG A 188 -18.06 8.21 3.71
C ARG A 188 -18.54 9.25 4.72
N GLU A 189 -19.17 10.33 4.27
CA GLU A 189 -19.78 11.33 5.13
C GLU A 189 -20.91 10.73 5.98
N GLN A 190 -21.74 9.86 5.40
CA GLN A 190 -22.77 9.13 6.14
C GLN A 190 -22.17 8.18 7.18
N GLU A 191 -21.10 7.45 6.83
CA GLU A 191 -20.41 6.57 7.78
C GLU A 191 -19.80 7.35 8.95
N ILE A 192 -19.19 8.51 8.67
CA ILE A 192 -18.64 9.39 9.71
C ILE A 192 -19.76 9.87 10.64
N ALA A 193 -20.87 10.36 10.09
CA ALA A 193 -22.00 10.82 10.87
C ALA A 193 -22.58 9.72 11.78
N GLN A 194 -22.74 8.49 11.25
CA GLN A 194 -23.20 7.34 12.04
C GLN A 194 -22.23 7.01 13.18
N ARG A 195 -20.91 7.02 12.92
CA ARG A 195 -19.91 6.78 13.96
C ARG A 195 -19.88 7.89 15.01
N GLU A 196 -20.09 9.14 14.63
CA GLU A 196 -20.19 10.25 15.58
C GLU A 196 -21.38 10.08 16.51
N GLU A 197 -22.55 9.69 15.99
CA GLU A 197 -23.73 9.35 16.79
C GLU A 197 -23.45 8.19 17.75
N GLU A 198 -22.81 7.11 17.27
CA GLU A 198 -22.42 5.97 18.10
C GLU A 198 -21.45 6.39 19.24
N ILE A 199 -20.48 7.25 18.93
CA ILE A 199 -19.53 7.79 19.92
C ILE A 199 -20.26 8.65 20.95
N GLU A 200 -21.22 9.47 20.54
CA GLU A 200 -22.01 10.30 21.45
C GLU A 200 -22.85 9.43 22.40
N VAL A 201 -23.52 8.41 21.88
CA VAL A 201 -24.27 7.44 22.69
C VAL A 201 -23.33 6.76 23.69
N ALA A 202 -22.21 6.20 23.22
CA ALA A 202 -21.23 5.53 24.09
C ALA A 202 -20.67 6.46 25.17
N ARG A 203 -20.42 7.73 24.83
CA ARG A 203 -19.99 8.74 25.80
C ARG A 203 -21.06 9.00 26.86
N SER A 204 -22.33 9.14 26.45
CA SER A 204 -23.45 9.37 27.37
C SER A 204 -23.63 8.19 28.35
N GLU A 205 -23.50 6.96 27.87
CA GLU A 205 -23.55 5.75 28.67
C GLU A 205 -22.35 5.66 29.64
N ALA A 206 -21.14 5.99 29.17
CA ALA A 206 -19.95 6.04 30.01
C ALA A 206 -20.07 7.09 31.13
N GLU A 207 -20.62 8.27 30.82
CA GLU A 207 -20.88 9.32 31.81
C GLU A 207 -21.94 8.88 32.84
N ALA A 208 -23.02 8.22 32.40
CA ALA A 208 -24.03 7.66 33.29
C ALA A 208 -23.46 6.57 34.22
N ALA A 209 -22.69 5.63 33.67
CA ALA A 209 -22.03 4.59 34.43
C ALA A 209 -21.00 5.16 35.42
N ALA A 210 -20.28 6.23 35.05
CA ALA A 210 -19.36 6.92 35.94
C ALA A 210 -20.10 7.60 37.11
N ARG A 211 -21.25 8.24 36.85
CA ARG A 211 -22.11 8.82 37.90
C ARG A 211 -22.61 7.74 38.87
N GLU A 212 -23.09 6.62 38.36
CA GLU A 212 -23.55 5.51 39.20
C GLU A 212 -22.42 4.95 40.08
N ARG A 213 -21.24 4.71 39.50
CA ARG A 213 -20.05 4.27 40.26
C ARG A 213 -19.63 5.29 41.32
N ALA A 214 -19.72 6.59 41.02
CA ALA A 214 -19.41 7.65 41.98
C ALA A 214 -20.43 7.66 43.15
N GLU A 215 -21.71 7.50 42.87
CA GLU A 215 -22.75 7.37 43.90
C GLU A 215 -22.55 6.13 44.78
N GLN A 216 -22.24 4.97 44.18
CA GLN A 216 -21.95 3.75 44.93
C GLN A 216 -20.75 3.94 45.88
N ARG A 217 -19.66 4.53 45.38
CA ARG A 217 -18.49 4.88 46.21
C ARG A 217 -18.82 5.87 47.32
N ALA A 218 -19.70 6.85 47.06
CA ALA A 218 -20.14 7.80 48.07
C ALA A 218 -20.96 7.12 49.18
N ARG A 219 -21.89 6.21 48.81
CA ARG A 219 -22.68 5.41 49.75
C ARG A 219 -21.79 4.49 50.59
N GLU A 220 -20.81 3.84 49.96
CA GLU A 220 -19.83 3.00 50.66
C GLU A 220 -18.98 3.80 51.64
N ARG A 221 -18.47 4.98 51.23
CA ARG A 221 -17.73 5.88 52.12
C ARG A 221 -18.58 6.35 53.31
N ALA A 222 -19.83 6.72 53.08
CA ALA A 222 -20.75 7.13 54.14
C ALA A 222 -21.01 5.99 55.13
N ARG A 223 -21.16 4.76 54.64
CA ARG A 223 -21.29 3.57 55.51
C ARG A 223 -20.04 3.34 56.35
N LEU A 224 -18.85 3.38 55.76
CA LEU A 224 -17.59 3.21 56.48
C LEU A 224 -17.36 4.33 57.50
N GLU A 225 -17.75 5.56 57.19
CA GLU A 225 -17.70 6.68 58.13
C GLU A 225 -18.68 6.51 59.30
N GLU A 226 -19.89 6.01 59.04
CA GLU A 226 -20.84 5.68 60.10
C GLU A 226 -20.31 4.54 60.99
N GLU A 227 -19.75 3.49 60.41
CA GLU A 227 -19.09 2.39 61.12
C GLU A 227 -17.92 2.91 61.97
N ARG A 228 -17.07 3.80 61.40
CA ARG A 228 -15.98 4.47 62.14
C ARG A 228 -16.52 5.30 63.31
N ARG A 229 -17.58 6.09 63.11
CA ARG A 229 -18.18 6.90 64.16
C ARG A 229 -18.70 6.04 65.31
N ARG A 230 -19.37 4.92 64.99
CA ARG A 230 -19.83 3.96 66.01
C ARG A 230 -18.65 3.36 66.78
N ALA A 231 -17.58 2.95 66.09
CA ALA A 231 -16.38 2.42 66.74
C ALA A 231 -15.68 3.47 67.64
N GLU A 232 -15.64 4.74 67.23
CA GLU A 232 -15.12 5.84 68.05
C GLU A 232 -16.00 6.10 69.28
N GLU A 233 -17.32 6.08 69.14
CA GLU A 233 -18.27 6.19 70.25
C GLU A 233 -18.11 5.04 71.25
N GLU A 234 -18.00 3.80 70.76
CA GLU A 234 -17.72 2.61 71.58
C GLU A 234 -16.35 2.71 72.28
N ALA A 235 -15.31 3.17 71.59
CA ALA A 235 -13.99 3.38 72.17
C ALA A 235 -14.01 4.47 73.26
N ARG A 236 -14.75 5.57 73.07
CA ARG A 236 -14.94 6.61 74.09
C ARG A 236 -15.68 6.06 75.30
N ALA A 237 -16.75 5.29 75.09
CA ALA A 237 -17.49 4.65 76.17
C ALA A 237 -16.60 3.66 76.96
N ALA A 238 -15.76 2.88 76.26
CA ALA A 238 -14.79 1.99 76.89
C ALA A 238 -13.72 2.75 77.69
N GLN A 239 -13.20 3.86 77.16
CA GLN A 239 -12.26 4.71 77.90
C GLN A 239 -12.88 5.35 79.14
N GLU A 240 -14.13 5.79 79.05
CA GLU A 240 -14.86 6.35 80.18
C GLU A 240 -15.12 5.29 81.26
N ALA A 241 -15.55 4.08 80.86
CA ALA A 241 -15.67 2.95 81.77
C ALA A 241 -14.34 2.61 82.45
N ALA A 242 -13.23 2.56 81.71
CA ALA A 242 -11.90 2.33 82.26
C ALA A 242 -11.46 3.44 83.23
N ARG A 243 -11.80 4.71 82.95
CA ARG A 243 -11.55 5.83 83.88
C ARG A 243 -12.36 5.69 85.17
N GLN A 244 -13.63 5.32 85.07
CA GLN A 244 -14.47 5.09 86.24
C GLN A 244 -13.96 3.92 87.08
N GLU A 245 -13.48 2.85 86.44
CA GLU A 245 -12.85 1.71 87.11
C GLU A 245 -11.53 2.11 87.80
N ALA A 246 -10.67 2.87 87.11
CA ALA A 246 -9.44 3.39 87.70
C ALA A 246 -9.71 4.34 88.88
N GLU A 247 -10.75 5.18 88.80
CA GLU A 247 -11.16 6.04 89.90
C GLU A 247 -11.69 5.24 91.10
N ARG A 248 -12.49 4.19 90.86
CA ARG A 248 -12.93 3.25 91.90
C ARG A 248 -11.74 2.58 92.56
N ALA A 249 -10.81 2.03 91.77
CA ALA A 249 -9.60 1.40 92.28
C ALA A 249 -8.73 2.39 93.08
N ARG A 250 -8.64 3.66 92.66
CA ARG A 250 -7.93 4.70 93.41
C ARG A 250 -8.62 5.01 94.74
N ARG A 251 -9.96 5.10 94.77
CA ARG A 251 -10.72 5.30 96.02
C ARG A 251 -10.52 4.12 96.96
N GLU A 252 -10.58 2.89 96.47
CA GLU A 252 -10.28 1.69 97.27
C GLU A 252 -8.84 1.69 97.80
N GLN A 253 -7.85 2.13 97.00
CA GLN A 253 -6.47 2.29 97.47
C GLN A 253 -6.33 3.40 98.51
N GLU A 254 -7.04 4.52 98.35
CA GLU A 254 -7.00 5.64 99.29
C GLU A 254 -7.69 5.27 100.61
N GLU A 255 -8.82 4.56 100.56
CA GLU A 255 -9.47 3.96 101.73
C GLU A 255 -8.58 2.91 102.41
N ALA A 256 -7.91 2.06 101.64
CA ALA A 256 -6.94 1.09 102.18
C ALA A 256 -5.72 1.78 102.81
N ALA A 257 -5.24 2.88 102.23
CA ALA A 257 -4.15 3.69 102.77
C ALA A 257 -4.59 4.47 104.02
N GLU A 258 -5.82 4.97 104.08
CA GLU A 258 -6.39 5.60 105.27
C GLU A 258 -6.64 4.57 106.38
N ALA A 259 -7.12 3.37 106.05
CA ALA A 259 -7.22 2.26 106.99
C ALA A 259 -5.86 1.82 107.52
N ALA A 260 -4.83 1.78 106.67
CA ALA A 260 -3.45 1.52 107.08
C ALA A 260 -2.92 2.63 108.00
N ARG A 261 -3.18 3.91 107.68
CA ARG A 261 -2.84 5.04 108.54
C ARG A 261 -3.57 5.00 109.88
N ARG A 262 -4.86 4.69 109.91
CA ARG A 262 -5.60 4.48 111.18
C ARG A 262 -5.04 3.32 111.98
N ALA A 263 -4.68 2.21 111.34
CA ALA A 263 -4.04 1.08 112.03
C ALA A 263 -2.65 1.44 112.59
N GLU A 264 -1.91 2.31 111.90
CA GLU A 264 -0.63 2.85 112.38
C GLU A 264 -0.83 3.87 113.50
N GLU A 265 -1.83 4.74 113.40
CA GLU A 265 -2.21 5.72 114.41
C GLU A 265 -2.74 5.04 115.69
N ASP A 266 -3.55 3.99 115.56
CA ASP A 266 -4.01 3.15 116.68
C ASP A 266 -2.82 2.44 117.37
N ARG A 267 -1.84 1.94 116.60
CA ARG A 267 -0.59 1.40 117.16
C ARG A 267 0.18 2.44 117.96
N LEU A 268 0.32 3.65 117.42
CA LEU A 268 1.01 4.76 118.09
C LEU A 268 0.23 5.23 119.32
N PHE A 269 -1.10 5.26 119.27
CA PHE A 269 -1.96 5.60 120.42
C PHE A 269 -1.82 4.57 121.55
N GLU A 270 -1.74 3.29 121.21
CA GLU A 270 -1.52 2.20 122.18
C GLU A 270 -0.11 2.28 122.80
N GLU A 271 0.88 2.76 122.05
CA GLU A 271 2.24 3.01 122.53
C GLU A 271 2.30 4.23 123.48
N VAL A 272 1.59 5.32 123.15
CA VAL A 272 1.49 6.53 124.00
C VAL A 272 0.64 6.28 125.26
N ALA A 273 -0.40 5.45 125.20
CA ALA A 273 -1.18 5.04 126.38
C ALA A 273 -0.33 4.25 127.39
N ARG A 274 0.60 3.42 126.93
CA ARG A 274 1.59 2.73 127.78
C ARG A 274 2.64 3.67 128.39
N GLU A 275 2.84 4.86 127.83
CA GLU A 275 3.77 5.86 128.35
C GLU A 275 3.10 6.80 129.36
N ALA A 276 1.82 7.14 129.16
CA ALA A 276 1.02 7.96 130.10
C ALA A 276 0.75 7.25 131.45
N GLU A 277 0.68 5.92 131.47
CA GLU A 277 0.52 5.14 132.71
C GLU A 277 1.76 5.21 133.63
N ARG A 278 2.94 5.54 133.08
CA ARG A 278 4.20 5.64 133.86
C ARG A 278 4.42 7.00 134.52
N ARG A 279 3.63 8.03 134.17
CA ARG A 279 3.90 9.43 134.52
C ARG A 279 2.93 10.02 135.57
N THR A 280 2.19 9.17 136.27
CA THR A 280 1.22 9.57 137.31
C THR A 280 1.57 8.97 138.67
N THR A 281 2.83 9.08 139.10
CA THR A 281 3.26 8.65 140.45
C THR A 281 4.35 9.57 141.01
N VAL A 282 3.99 10.24 142.10
CA VAL A 282 4.81 10.85 143.18
C VAL A 282 5.25 12.32 143.08
N LEU A 283 4.84 13.01 144.15
CA LEU A 283 5.10 14.37 144.62
C LEU A 283 6.22 14.37 145.69
N MET A 284 7.04 15.44 145.72
CA MET A 284 7.72 16.08 146.88
C MET A 284 9.05 15.43 147.42
N PRO A 285 9.90 16.12 148.24
CA PRO A 285 11.08 16.89 147.83
C PRO A 285 12.40 16.58 148.64
N ASP A 286 13.47 17.36 148.39
CA ASP A 286 14.45 17.93 149.36
C ASP A 286 15.99 17.67 149.21
N GLU A 287 16.74 18.76 149.44
CA GLU A 287 18.16 19.04 149.75
C GLU A 287 19.38 18.44 148.97
N GLY A 288 20.28 19.34 148.53
CA GLY A 288 21.68 19.31 149.00
C GLY A 288 22.84 18.96 148.04
N ARG A 289 23.50 20.02 147.52
CA ARG A 289 24.95 20.21 147.21
C ARG A 289 25.65 19.55 146.00
N GLU A 290 26.21 20.47 145.20
CA GLU A 290 27.57 20.55 144.61
C GLU A 290 27.92 19.84 143.27
N SER A 291 28.40 20.70 142.36
CA SER A 291 28.97 20.63 140.98
C SER A 291 30.15 19.66 140.72
N PRO A 292 30.83 19.59 139.53
CA PRO A 292 30.57 20.03 138.12
C PRO A 292 30.99 18.99 137.01
N GLU A 293 30.91 19.42 135.73
CA GLU A 293 31.70 19.03 134.52
C GLU A 293 31.39 17.78 133.66
N ALA A 294 31.56 18.02 132.33
CA ALA A 294 32.00 17.16 131.21
C ALA A 294 30.96 16.53 130.24
N VAL A 295 30.88 16.97 128.96
CA VAL A 295 31.61 16.52 127.71
C VAL A 295 30.72 15.58 126.86
N GLN A 296 30.18 16.02 125.71
CA GLN A 296 30.68 15.83 124.31
C GLN A 296 30.49 14.40 123.78
N ALA A 297 29.79 14.14 122.68
CA ALA A 297 30.22 14.16 121.26
C ALA A 297 29.12 13.34 120.48
N SER A 298 28.94 13.33 119.16
CA SER A 298 29.76 13.71 118.01
C SER A 298 28.89 13.72 116.74
N ARG A 299 29.31 14.54 115.76
CA ARG A 299 28.99 14.46 114.33
C ARG A 299 29.38 13.10 113.74
N ASP A 300 28.73 12.70 112.64
CA ASP A 300 29.39 12.31 111.38
C ASP A 300 28.37 12.22 110.22
N LEU A 301 28.61 13.01 109.16
CA LEU A 301 28.23 12.79 107.75
C LEU A 301 29.44 12.09 107.09
N PRO A 302 29.31 11.28 106.01
CA PRO A 302 29.44 11.88 104.66
C PRO A 302 28.79 11.14 103.45
N ASP A 303 28.54 11.95 102.42
CA ASP A 303 28.83 11.86 100.97
C ASP A 303 28.51 10.69 100.00
N ALA A 304 28.20 11.19 98.79
CA ALA A 304 28.33 10.66 97.41
C ALA A 304 27.14 9.84 96.85
N ALA A 305 26.62 10.08 95.63
CA ALA A 305 27.30 10.55 94.42
C ALA A 305 26.42 11.38 93.45
N VAL A 306 27.11 12.28 92.76
CA VAL A 306 26.75 13.10 91.58
C VAL A 306 26.81 12.27 90.31
N ILE A 307 25.92 12.48 89.32
CA ILE A 307 26.26 12.63 87.87
C ILE A 307 25.21 13.53 87.18
N GLU A 308 25.71 14.59 86.52
CA GLU A 308 25.02 15.57 85.65
C GLU A 308 24.75 15.04 84.23
N TRP A 309 23.74 15.59 83.53
CA TRP A 309 23.86 15.88 82.09
C TRP A 309 22.83 16.92 81.57
N GLN A 310 23.30 17.90 80.77
CA GLN A 310 22.51 18.78 79.88
C GLN A 310 23.02 18.63 78.40
N PRO A 311 22.56 19.39 77.39
CA PRO A 311 21.48 19.08 76.45
C PRO A 311 21.96 19.02 74.96
N LYS A 312 21.09 18.64 74.03
CA LYS A 312 21.23 18.84 72.56
C LYS A 312 19.82 19.00 71.97
N GLY A 313 19.50 19.84 71.00
CA GLY A 313 20.26 20.68 70.08
C GLY A 313 19.33 20.93 68.88
N VAL A 314 19.05 22.18 68.57
CA VAL A 314 18.24 22.64 67.42
C VAL A 314 19.07 22.51 66.15
N ALA A 315 18.44 22.06 65.06
CA ALA A 315 18.95 22.23 63.70
C ALA A 315 17.80 22.61 62.74
N PRO A 316 18.09 23.38 61.67
CA PRO A 316 17.12 24.26 61.00
C PRO A 316 16.53 23.68 59.71
N ALA A 317 15.42 24.25 59.26
CA ALA A 317 14.85 24.04 57.93
C ALA A 317 15.46 25.04 56.90
N PRO A 318 15.92 24.59 55.73
CA PRO A 318 16.10 25.43 54.53
C PRO A 318 14.85 25.30 53.63
N GLN A 319 14.18 26.41 53.31
CA GLN A 319 14.34 27.26 52.12
C GLN A 319 13.68 26.73 50.85
N ALA A 320 12.85 27.61 50.29
CA ALA A 320 12.14 27.51 49.03
C ALA A 320 13.09 27.70 47.84
N GLU A 321 12.77 27.07 46.71
CA GLU A 321 13.27 27.41 45.37
C GLU A 321 12.20 27.07 44.30
N PRO A 322 12.31 27.64 43.07
CA PRO A 322 11.19 28.23 42.32
C PRO A 322 10.83 27.52 40.99
N GLU A 323 9.70 27.89 40.38
CA GLU A 323 9.49 27.84 38.91
C GLU A 323 10.12 29.10 38.29
N PRO A 324 10.68 29.12 37.05
CA PRO A 324 9.98 28.76 35.79
C PRO A 324 10.87 28.19 34.66
N ASP A 325 10.26 27.73 33.55
CA ASP A 325 10.54 28.25 32.20
C ASP A 325 9.74 27.51 31.10
N THR A 326 9.36 28.30 30.10
CA THR A 326 8.40 28.01 29.02
C THR A 326 9.14 27.97 27.68
N GLU A 327 8.92 26.90 26.89
CA GLU A 327 8.98 26.79 25.40
C GLU A 327 10.31 27.11 24.63
N PRO A 328 10.49 26.72 23.34
CA PRO A 328 9.50 26.28 22.33
C PRO A 328 9.86 25.03 21.47
N GLU A 329 8.87 24.62 20.67
CA GLU A 329 8.92 23.66 19.55
C GLU A 329 9.78 24.16 18.36
N PRO A 330 10.28 23.26 17.49
CA PRO A 330 10.65 23.59 16.12
C PRO A 330 9.63 23.09 15.08
N GLU A 331 9.21 24.02 14.23
CA GLU A 331 8.40 23.86 13.01
C GLU A 331 9.24 23.37 11.79
N PRO A 332 8.62 23.04 10.63
CA PRO A 332 9.04 21.98 9.71
C PRO A 332 9.91 22.45 8.51
N ASP A 333 10.77 21.56 8.02
CA ASP A 333 11.56 21.78 6.79
C ASP A 333 10.87 21.18 5.54
N VAL A 334 10.29 22.10 4.78
CA VAL A 334 10.22 22.30 3.31
C VAL A 334 10.78 21.21 2.37
N GLU A 335 9.92 20.78 1.43
CA GLU A 335 10.22 20.02 0.20
C GLU A 335 11.01 20.83 -0.85
N PRO A 336 11.80 20.18 -1.71
CA PRO A 336 12.10 20.70 -3.04
C PRO A 336 11.58 19.80 -4.19
N GLU A 337 10.76 20.37 -5.08
CA GLU A 337 10.58 19.92 -6.47
C GLU A 337 11.65 20.58 -7.42
N PRO A 338 11.61 20.38 -8.76
CA PRO A 338 12.18 19.24 -9.47
C PRO A 338 13.29 19.67 -10.48
N ASP A 339 14.22 18.76 -10.76
CA ASP A 339 15.30 19.01 -11.74
C ASP A 339 14.79 19.02 -13.18
N THR A 340 15.22 20.05 -13.90
CA THR A 340 14.93 20.37 -15.30
C THR A 340 16.03 19.80 -16.21
N GLU A 341 15.64 19.24 -17.36
CA GLU A 341 16.52 18.81 -18.45
C GLU A 341 17.38 19.96 -19.01
N PRO A 342 18.54 19.65 -19.61
CA PRO A 342 19.13 20.52 -20.62
C PRO A 342 19.10 19.90 -22.03
N ASP A 343 18.43 20.64 -22.91
CA ASP A 343 18.48 20.61 -24.36
C ASP A 343 19.89 21.00 -24.88
N ALA A 344 20.39 20.29 -25.91
CA ALA A 344 21.60 20.67 -26.64
C ALA A 344 21.70 20.02 -28.04
N THR A 345 21.32 20.78 -29.07
CA THR A 345 21.92 20.78 -30.43
C THR A 345 22.12 22.27 -30.83
N PRO A 346 22.88 22.65 -31.90
CA PRO A 346 23.30 21.87 -33.06
C PRO A 346 24.76 22.10 -33.55
N GLY A 347 25.21 21.24 -34.46
CA GLY A 347 26.43 21.46 -35.25
C GLY A 347 26.42 20.67 -36.56
N ALA A 348 26.35 21.37 -37.68
CA ALA A 348 26.66 20.93 -39.05
C ALA A 348 27.48 22.06 -39.72
N PRO A 349 28.04 21.93 -40.94
CA PRO A 349 28.15 20.76 -41.83
C PRO A 349 29.61 20.54 -42.34
N ASP A 350 29.87 19.44 -43.05
CA ASP A 350 30.95 19.42 -44.04
C ASP A 350 30.57 18.59 -45.28
N ALA A 351 31.09 19.04 -46.41
CA ALA A 351 30.75 18.72 -47.79
C ALA A 351 31.43 17.44 -48.30
N GLY A 352 30.89 16.87 -49.40
CA GLY A 352 31.52 15.72 -50.05
C GLY A 352 30.80 15.16 -51.27
N GLU A 353 30.89 15.89 -52.37
CA GLU A 353 30.51 15.59 -53.76
C GLU A 353 31.08 14.26 -54.33
N LYS A 354 30.31 13.52 -55.15
CA LYS A 354 30.66 13.14 -56.55
C LYS A 354 29.71 12.13 -57.23
N ASP A 355 29.36 12.50 -58.46
CA ASP A 355 28.72 11.75 -59.55
C ASP A 355 29.43 10.44 -59.96
N ALA A 356 28.66 9.47 -60.47
CA ALA A 356 28.89 8.81 -61.78
C ALA A 356 27.81 7.77 -62.15
N ALA A 357 27.28 7.88 -63.37
CA ALA A 357 26.56 6.86 -64.15
C ALA A 357 27.40 6.50 -65.41
N PRO A 358 27.00 5.62 -66.38
CA PRO A 358 26.23 4.35 -66.37
C PRO A 358 26.85 3.19 -67.23
N ALA A 359 26.26 1.98 -67.14
CA ALA A 359 26.11 0.88 -68.17
C ALA A 359 27.40 0.11 -68.64
N PRO A 360 27.33 -1.13 -69.26
CA PRO A 360 26.22 -1.72 -70.04
C PRO A 360 25.93 -3.25 -69.90
N HIS A 361 24.82 -3.67 -70.54
CA HIS A 361 24.40 -5.06 -70.84
C HIS A 361 25.41 -5.87 -71.67
N PRO A 362 25.28 -7.22 -71.66
CA PRO A 362 24.87 -7.91 -72.89
C PRO A 362 23.82 -9.03 -72.68
N ALA A 363 23.09 -9.36 -73.75
CA ALA A 363 22.18 -10.51 -73.93
C ALA A 363 22.89 -11.63 -74.76
N PRO A 364 22.24 -12.73 -75.20
CA PRO A 364 21.24 -13.63 -74.61
C PRO A 364 21.66 -15.15 -74.69
N ASN A 365 20.77 -16.03 -74.23
CA ASN A 365 20.65 -17.50 -74.49
C ASN A 365 21.61 -18.46 -73.78
N ASP A 366 21.05 -19.27 -72.88
CA ASP A 366 21.17 -20.74 -72.90
C ASP A 366 19.98 -21.34 -72.12
N GLU A 367 19.14 -22.12 -72.80
CA GLU A 367 18.12 -22.98 -72.19
C GLU A 367 18.80 -24.22 -71.57
N PRO A 368 18.49 -24.60 -70.31
CA PRO A 368 18.68 -25.96 -69.84
C PRO A 368 17.35 -26.75 -69.87
N ALA A 369 17.47 -28.00 -70.30
CA ALA A 369 16.46 -29.05 -70.42
C ALA A 369 15.69 -29.33 -69.10
N PRO A 370 14.48 -29.95 -69.16
CA PRO A 370 13.59 -30.10 -68.01
C PRO A 370 14.10 -31.11 -66.97
N GLU A 371 14.12 -30.70 -65.71
CA GLU A 371 14.32 -31.57 -64.55
C GLU A 371 13.05 -32.40 -64.23
N PRO A 372 13.19 -33.60 -63.62
CA PRO A 372 12.07 -34.50 -63.40
C PRO A 372 11.14 -34.02 -62.28
N GLU A 373 9.84 -34.22 -62.47
CA GLU A 373 8.76 -33.92 -61.54
C GLU A 373 9.06 -34.37 -60.10
N ALA A 374 9.31 -33.41 -59.21
CA ALA A 374 9.26 -33.62 -57.78
C ALA A 374 7.79 -33.75 -57.36
N ARG A 375 7.39 -34.95 -56.96
CA ARG A 375 6.11 -35.17 -56.28
C ARG A 375 6.14 -34.45 -54.95
N TYR A 376 5.30 -33.43 -54.81
CA TYR A 376 5.03 -32.75 -53.56
C TYR A 376 4.26 -33.70 -52.64
N ALA A 377 4.80 -33.99 -51.46
CA ALA A 377 4.08 -34.65 -50.37
C ALA A 377 3.62 -33.57 -49.40
N ALA A 378 2.32 -33.52 -49.10
CA ALA A 378 1.73 -32.57 -48.18
C ALA A 378 2.19 -32.86 -46.72
N PRO A 379 2.35 -31.86 -45.84
CA PRO A 379 3.03 -32.02 -44.54
C PRO A 379 2.28 -32.80 -43.45
N TRP A 380 1.12 -33.39 -43.75
CA TRP A 380 0.24 -33.98 -42.73
C TRP A 380 -0.12 -35.46 -42.93
N GLU A 381 0.52 -36.16 -43.87
CA GLU A 381 0.36 -37.61 -44.00
C GLU A 381 1.50 -38.37 -43.27
N ASP A 382 1.28 -38.70 -41.99
CA ASP A 382 2.05 -39.75 -41.31
C ASP A 382 1.40 -41.12 -41.59
N GLU A 383 2.06 -41.96 -42.40
CA GLU A 383 1.79 -43.40 -42.44
C GLU A 383 2.67 -44.18 -41.43
N PRO A 384 2.15 -45.27 -40.83
CA PRO A 384 2.72 -45.84 -39.61
C PRO A 384 3.77 -46.94 -39.88
N GLY A 385 4.89 -46.93 -39.14
CA GLY A 385 5.93 -47.97 -39.29
C GLY A 385 7.01 -48.08 -38.21
N GLN A 386 6.64 -48.62 -37.04
CA GLN A 386 7.38 -49.56 -36.15
C GLN A 386 8.73 -49.17 -35.46
N PRO A 387 9.04 -49.75 -34.27
CA PRO A 387 9.67 -49.05 -33.14
C PRO A 387 11.19 -49.21 -33.03
N ALA A 388 11.83 -48.20 -32.44
CA ALA A 388 13.18 -48.30 -31.91
C ALA A 388 13.19 -48.82 -30.46
N SER A 389 14.16 -49.68 -30.14
CA SER A 389 14.39 -50.35 -28.86
C SER A 389 15.03 -49.42 -27.81
N PRO A 390 14.95 -49.73 -26.50
CA PRO A 390 15.17 -48.78 -25.42
C PRO A 390 16.62 -48.80 -24.94
N ALA A 391 17.32 -47.68 -25.12
CA ALA A 391 18.46 -47.31 -24.30
C ALA A 391 18.50 -45.78 -24.28
N ASP A 392 18.72 -45.23 -23.09
CA ASP A 392 18.86 -43.80 -22.81
C ASP A 392 17.55 -43.03 -22.59
N ALA A 393 16.81 -43.44 -21.54
CA ALA A 393 15.85 -42.58 -20.86
C ALA A 393 16.41 -42.19 -19.48
N GLU A 394 16.77 -40.91 -19.31
CA GLU A 394 17.01 -40.32 -17.99
C GLU A 394 15.65 -40.06 -17.29
N PRO A 395 15.54 -40.25 -15.96
CA PRO A 395 14.25 -40.19 -15.28
C PRO A 395 13.86 -38.75 -14.90
N LEU A 396 12.61 -38.41 -15.15
CA LEU A 396 11.91 -37.25 -14.57
C LEU A 396 11.69 -37.47 -13.06
N PRO A 397 11.85 -36.45 -12.20
CA PRO A 397 11.46 -36.56 -10.80
C PRO A 397 9.94 -36.34 -10.61
N ASP A 398 9.33 -37.24 -9.84
CA ASP A 398 7.94 -37.24 -9.40
C ASP A 398 7.58 -36.03 -8.53
N ALA A 399 6.36 -35.55 -8.73
CA ALA A 399 5.65 -34.64 -7.85
C ALA A 399 4.91 -35.42 -6.75
N ALA A 400 5.19 -35.13 -5.47
CA ALA A 400 4.17 -35.07 -4.41
C ALA A 400 4.73 -34.54 -3.07
N ASN A 401 4.00 -33.56 -2.53
CA ASN A 401 3.85 -33.15 -1.12
C ASN A 401 5.04 -32.57 -0.36
N THR A 402 4.92 -31.30 0.03
CA THR A 402 4.63 -30.95 1.44
C THR A 402 3.94 -29.59 1.52
N SER A 403 2.97 -29.55 2.42
CA SER A 403 2.19 -28.42 2.92
C SER A 403 2.99 -27.56 3.91
N GLU A 404 2.38 -26.43 4.32
CA GLU A 404 2.73 -25.50 5.43
C GLU A 404 3.53 -24.25 4.99
N SER A 405 2.84 -23.11 4.87
CA SER A 405 2.88 -21.94 5.80
C SER A 405 4.09 -21.03 5.50
N GLU A 406 3.98 -19.74 5.23
CA GLU A 406 3.27 -18.67 5.95
C GLU A 406 3.00 -17.49 5.01
N GLY A 407 1.86 -16.83 5.22
CA GLY A 407 1.56 -15.53 4.61
C GLY A 407 2.06 -14.37 5.46
N HIS A 408 2.36 -13.24 4.83
CA HIS A 408 2.37 -11.95 5.50
C HIS A 408 1.84 -10.85 4.57
N ILE A 409 0.62 -10.39 4.88
CA ILE A 409 -0.03 -9.19 4.33
C ILE A 409 0.21 -8.09 5.38
N PRO A 410 0.81 -6.93 5.04
CA PRO A 410 1.01 -5.87 6.01
C PRO A 410 -0.28 -5.05 6.20
N GLY A 411 -0.77 -5.03 7.43
CA GLY A 411 -1.83 -4.13 7.91
C GLY A 411 -1.26 -2.88 8.60
N PRO A 412 -2.09 -1.86 8.88
CA PRO A 412 -1.67 -0.49 9.10
C PRO A 412 -1.11 -0.23 10.51
N GLN A 413 -0.06 0.61 10.56
CA GLN A 413 0.51 1.12 11.80
C GLN A 413 -0.45 2.08 12.51
N ARG A 414 -0.67 1.86 13.81
CA ARG A 414 -1.03 2.92 14.76
C ARG A 414 -0.04 2.94 15.90
N VAL A 415 0.42 4.15 16.15
CA VAL A 415 1.36 4.61 17.17
C VAL A 415 0.79 4.46 18.58
N ARG A 416 1.58 3.89 19.49
CA ARG A 416 2.00 4.51 20.76
C ARG A 416 3.27 3.86 21.29
#